data_AF-A0A1Q7NI95-F1
#
_entry.id   AF-A0A1Q7NI95-F1
#
_cell.length_a   1.000
_cell.length_b   1.000
_cell.length_c   1.000
_cell.angle_alpha   90.00
_cell.angle_beta   90.00
_cell.angle_gamma   90.00
#
_symmetry.space_group_name_H-M   'P 1'
#
loop_
_entity.id
_entity.type
_entity.pdbx_description
1 polymer ?
#
loop_
_entity_poly.entity_id
_entity_poly.type
_entity_poly.pdbx_seq_one_letter_code
_entity_poly.pdbx_strand_id
1 'polypeptide(L)'
;MVMQEGNIQRRVRPTHPGAVLRHMLEELTTDERDQFATLTQKELAKRLGVPARAINELIHERRAMTADMAIRLSRVFKTTPDIWMNLQKAVDLWDAAQANKNQYAKLRPIAA
;
A
#
# COMPACT_ATOMS: atom_id res chain seq x y z
N MET A 1 -16.55 -7.99 -19.37
CA MET A 1 -16.12 -6.58 -19.29
C MET A 1 -14.64 -6.55 -18.96
N VAL A 2 -13.78 -6.50 -19.97
CA VAL A 2 -12.32 -6.43 -19.76
C VAL A 2 -12.00 -4.98 -19.42
N MET A 3 -11.69 -4.71 -18.16
CA MET A 3 -11.11 -3.43 -17.76
C MET A 3 -9.73 -3.35 -18.42
N GLN A 4 -9.59 -2.54 -19.46
CA GLN A 4 -8.28 -2.19 -20.01
C GLN A 4 -7.49 -1.49 -18.90
N GLU A 5 -6.53 -2.17 -18.28
CA GLU A 5 -5.58 -1.51 -17.39
C GLU A 5 -4.70 -0.61 -18.25
N GLY A 6 -5.02 0.69 -18.25
CA GLY A 6 -4.31 1.71 -18.98
C GLY A 6 -2.81 1.64 -18.71
N ASN A 7 -2.04 1.50 -19.78
CA ASN A 7 -0.59 1.61 -19.79
C ASN A 7 -0.20 3.07 -19.52
N ILE A 8 -0.38 3.53 -18.29
CA ILE A 8 0.12 4.83 -17.86
C ILE A 8 1.56 4.60 -17.43
N GLN A 9 2.51 4.82 -18.34
CA GLN A 9 3.92 4.91 -17.97
C GLN A 9 4.09 6.10 -17.02
N ARG A 10 3.96 5.84 -15.71
CA ARG A 10 4.04 6.87 -14.68
C ARG A 10 5.45 7.44 -14.64
N ARG A 11 5.56 8.76 -14.78
CA ARG A 11 6.84 9.48 -14.67
C ARG A 11 7.33 9.58 -13.22
N VAL A 12 6.40 9.58 -12.27
CA VAL A 12 6.67 9.71 -10.83
C VAL A 12 6.37 8.38 -10.15
N ARG A 13 7.19 8.03 -9.15
CA ARG A 13 6.97 6.84 -8.33
C ARG A 13 5.61 6.91 -7.64
N PRO A 14 4.77 5.87 -7.73
CA PRO A 14 3.48 5.84 -7.04
C PRO A 14 3.64 5.88 -5.52
N THR A 15 2.61 6.36 -4.84
CA THR A 15 2.57 6.40 -3.38
C THR A 15 2.58 5.00 -2.80
N HIS A 16 3.51 4.73 -1.88
CA HIS A 16 3.57 3.46 -1.16
C HIS A 16 2.33 3.29 -0.25
N PRO A 17 1.74 2.08 -0.14
CA PRO A 17 0.59 1.85 0.75
C PRO A 17 0.85 2.26 2.20
N GLY A 18 2.08 2.11 2.65
CA GLY A 18 2.55 2.54 3.96
C GLY A 18 2.46 4.04 4.21
N ALA A 19 2.74 4.88 3.19
CA ALA A 19 2.59 6.32 3.30
C ALA A 19 1.12 6.73 3.42
N VAL A 20 0.22 6.05 2.68
CA VAL A 20 -1.23 6.23 2.82
C VAL A 20 -1.69 5.86 4.22
N LEU A 21 -1.25 4.70 4.73
CA LEU A 21 -1.58 4.27 6.09
C LEU A 21 -1.06 5.25 7.16
N ARG A 22 0.15 5.80 6.97
CA ARG A 22 0.71 6.82 7.86
C ARG A 22 -0.19 8.06 7.93
N HIS A 23 -0.60 8.60 6.78
CA HIS A 23 -1.49 9.76 6.74
C HIS A 23 -2.87 9.47 7.37
N MET A 24 -3.44 8.29 7.12
CA MET A 24 -4.68 7.90 7.80
C MET A 24 -4.54 7.85 9.33
N LEU A 25 -3.40 7.38 9.84
CA LEU A 25 -3.15 7.39 11.28
C LEU A 25 -3.03 8.81 11.83
N GLU A 26 -2.32 9.70 11.13
CA GLU A 26 -2.19 11.12 11.49
C GLU A 26 -3.58 11.79 11.57
N GLU A 27 -4.43 11.61 10.56
CA GLU A 27 -5.79 12.15 10.54
C GLU A 27 -6.65 11.64 11.70
N LEU A 28 -6.60 10.34 11.99
CA LEU A 28 -7.37 9.71 13.08
C LEU A 28 -6.82 10.04 14.49
N THR A 29 -5.63 10.64 14.59
CA THR A 29 -5.06 11.06 15.87
C THR A 29 -5.46 12.48 16.28
N THR A 30 -6.00 13.28 15.36
CA THR A 30 -6.19 14.73 15.55
C THR A 30 -7.59 15.11 16.07
N ASP A 31 -8.49 14.15 16.28
CA ASP A 31 -9.82 14.45 16.82
C ASP A 31 -9.80 14.53 18.36
N GLU A 32 -9.47 15.71 18.87
CA GLU A 32 -9.43 16.02 20.31
C GLU A 32 -10.83 15.99 20.97
N ARG A 33 -11.91 15.84 20.18
CA ARG A 33 -13.29 15.85 20.68
C ARG A 33 -13.81 14.45 21.05
N ASP A 34 -13.11 13.40 20.65
CA ASP A 34 -13.48 12.03 21.00
C ASP A 34 -12.55 11.50 22.11
N GLN A 35 -13.10 11.49 23.32
CA GLN A 35 -12.55 10.87 24.53
C GLN A 35 -12.30 9.35 24.39
N PHE A 36 -12.70 8.73 23.27
CA PHE A 36 -12.52 7.31 22.98
C PHE A 36 -11.43 7.05 21.92
N ALA A 37 -10.17 7.21 22.34
CA ALA A 37 -8.95 6.60 21.80
C ALA A 37 -8.40 7.09 20.44
N THR A 38 -7.38 7.94 20.51
CA THR A 38 -6.36 8.15 19.47
C THR A 38 -5.84 6.81 18.92
N LEU A 39 -5.99 6.57 17.62
CA LEU A 39 -5.49 5.35 16.98
C LEU A 39 -3.96 5.41 16.80
N THR A 40 -3.21 4.98 17.82
CA THR A 40 -1.75 4.88 17.73
C THR A 40 -1.30 3.67 16.90
N GLN A 41 -0.04 3.65 16.45
CA GLN A 41 0.56 2.48 15.77
C GLN A 41 0.46 1.20 16.62
N LYS A 42 0.65 1.32 17.94
CA LYS A 42 0.58 0.19 18.88
C LYS A 42 -0.84 -0.35 18.98
N GLU A 43 -1.83 0.53 19.06
CA GLU A 43 -3.24 0.15 19.10
C GLU A 43 -3.69 -0.46 17.77
N LEU A 44 -3.25 0.09 16.64
CA LEU A 44 -3.51 -0.51 15.33
C LEU A 44 -2.91 -1.92 15.25
N ALA A 45 -1.66 -2.11 15.67
CA ALA A 45 -1.01 -3.42 15.68
C ALA A 45 -1.80 -4.45 16.52
N LYS A 46 -2.30 -4.03 17.69
CA LYS A 46 -3.15 -4.85 18.56
C LYS A 46 -4.46 -5.24 17.86
N ARG A 47 -5.15 -4.29 17.22
CA ARG A 47 -6.42 -4.53 16.49
C ARG A 47 -6.23 -5.46 15.28
N LEU A 48 -5.12 -5.32 14.58
CA LEU A 48 -4.77 -6.15 13.44
C LEU A 48 -4.24 -7.53 13.85
N GLY A 49 -3.90 -7.74 15.12
CA GLY A 49 -3.29 -8.98 15.61
C GLY A 49 -1.90 -9.25 15.02
N VAL A 50 -1.08 -8.21 14.86
CA VAL A 50 0.27 -8.30 14.29
C VAL A 50 1.32 -7.65 15.20
N PRO A 51 2.61 -7.99 15.08
CA PRO A 51 3.66 -7.29 15.80
C PRO A 51 3.70 -5.81 15.42
N ALA A 52 3.89 -4.91 16.40
CA ALA A 52 4.01 -3.47 16.15
C ALA A 52 5.12 -3.12 15.16
N ARG A 53 6.18 -3.94 15.10
CA ARG A 53 7.25 -3.85 14.10
C ARG A 53 6.73 -3.93 12.67
N ALA A 54 5.75 -4.79 12.39
CA ALA A 54 5.19 -4.92 11.04
C ALA A 54 4.49 -3.63 10.59
N ILE A 55 3.77 -2.96 11.50
CA ILE A 55 3.14 -1.66 11.23
C ILE A 55 4.22 -0.59 11.06
N ASN A 56 5.21 -0.55 11.95
CA ASN A 56 6.30 0.42 11.88
C ASN A 56 7.07 0.33 10.56
N GLU A 57 7.46 -0.88 10.13
CA GLU A 57 8.14 -1.09 8.85
C GLU A 57 7.26 -0.68 7.67
N LEU A 58 5.96 -0.99 7.73
CA LEU A 58 5.02 -0.65 6.68
C LEU A 58 4.88 0.87 6.52
N ILE A 59 4.59 1.62 7.59
CA ILE A 59 4.36 3.08 7.53
C ILE A 59 5.63 3.89 7.18
N HIS A 60 6.82 3.32 7.43
CA HIS A 60 8.10 3.90 7.02
C HIS A 60 8.55 3.40 5.64
N GLU A 61 7.67 2.71 4.90
CA GLU A 61 7.93 2.25 3.53
C GLU A 61 9.13 1.29 3.43
N ARG A 62 9.48 0.62 4.54
CA ARG A 62 10.58 -0.36 4.64
C ARG A 62 10.14 -1.80 4.34
N ARG A 63 8.84 -2.00 4.15
CA ARG A 63 8.17 -3.29 3.92
C ARG A 63 7.05 -3.08 2.92
N ALA A 64 6.95 -3.98 1.94
CA ALA A 64 5.80 -4.05 1.04
C ALA A 64 4.53 -4.47 1.78
N MET A 65 3.38 -3.97 1.32
CA MET A 65 2.07 -4.47 1.70
C MET A 65 1.91 -5.92 1.22
N THR A 66 1.53 -6.80 2.14
CA THR A 66 1.20 -8.20 1.81
C THR A 66 -0.31 -8.38 1.70
N ALA A 67 -0.75 -9.44 1.02
CA ALA A 67 -2.18 -9.77 0.93
C ALA A 67 -2.83 -9.99 2.32
N ASP A 68 -2.13 -10.67 3.25
CA ASP A 68 -2.58 -10.85 4.64
C ASP A 68 -2.78 -9.50 5.34
N MET A 69 -1.81 -8.59 5.23
CA MET A 69 -1.93 -7.26 5.83
C MET A 69 -3.06 -6.44 5.19
N ALA A 70 -3.22 -6.50 3.86
CA ALA A 70 -4.31 -5.84 3.15
C ALA A 70 -5.69 -6.33 3.64
N ILE A 71 -5.87 -7.63 3.85
CA ILE A 71 -7.10 -8.19 4.42
C ILE A 71 -7.32 -7.70 5.86
N ARG A 72 -6.28 -7.70 6.70
CA ARG A 72 -6.40 -7.21 8.09
C ARG A 72 -6.81 -5.74 8.13
N LEU A 73 -6.15 -4.90 7.33
CA LEU A 73 -6.46 -3.47 7.23
C LEU A 73 -7.87 -3.25 6.71
N SER A 74 -8.31 -4.02 5.72
CA SER A 74 -9.67 -3.90 5.17
C SER A 74 -10.75 -4.18 6.23
N ARG A 75 -10.50 -5.12 7.14
CA ARG A 75 -11.42 -5.43 8.26
C ARG A 75 -11.47 -4.32 9.30
N VAL A 76 -10.32 -3.74 9.67
CA VAL A 76 -10.24 -2.67 10.68
C VAL A 76 -10.78 -1.34 10.15
N PHE A 77 -10.40 -0.97 8.92
CA PHE A 77 -10.77 0.31 8.31
C PHE A 77 -12.05 0.26 7.46
N LYS A 78 -12.73 -0.90 7.41
CA LYS A 78 -13.94 -1.11 6.59
C LYS A 78 -13.74 -0.75 5.12
N THR A 79 -12.56 -1.07 4.57
CA THR A 79 -12.21 -0.91 3.15
C THR A 79 -12.18 -2.27 2.44
N THR A 80 -11.72 -2.31 1.19
CA THR A 80 -11.47 -3.56 0.46
C THR A 80 -9.97 -3.89 0.42
N PRO A 81 -9.58 -5.18 0.42
CA PRO A 81 -8.17 -5.57 0.28
C PRO A 81 -7.53 -5.05 -1.02
N ASP A 82 -8.31 -4.99 -2.11
CA ASP A 82 -7.83 -4.54 -3.42
C ASP A 82 -7.35 -3.09 -3.40
N ILE A 83 -7.93 -2.21 -2.59
CA ILE A 83 -7.45 -0.82 -2.47
C ILE A 83 -5.97 -0.81 -2.04
N TRP A 84 -5.60 -1.63 -1.06
CA TRP A 84 -4.23 -1.73 -0.57
C TRP A 84 -3.30 -2.44 -1.54
N MET A 85 -3.78 -3.53 -2.15
CA MET A 85 -2.98 -4.31 -3.10
C MET A 85 -2.74 -3.57 -4.41
N ASN A 86 -3.68 -2.73 -4.86
CA ASN A 86 -3.51 -1.91 -6.06
C ASN A 86 -2.44 -0.84 -5.86
N LEU A 87 -2.34 -0.25 -4.66
CA LEU A 87 -1.26 0.67 -4.31
C LEU A 87 0.10 -0.05 -4.38
N GLN A 88 0.19 -1.26 -3.82
CA GLN A 88 1.43 -2.05 -3.84
C GLN A 88 1.81 -2.46 -5.26
N LYS A 89 0.85 -2.99 -6.03
CA LYS A 89 1.03 -3.35 -7.44
C LYS A 89 1.57 -2.17 -8.24
N ALA A 90 1.04 -0.98 -8.02
CA ALA A 90 1.52 0.22 -8.72
C ALA A 90 2.99 0.52 -8.39
N VAL A 91 3.37 0.46 -7.11
CA VAL A 91 4.76 0.65 -6.66
C VAL A 91 5.68 -0.40 -7.27
N ASP A 92 5.33 -1.69 -7.14
CA ASP A 92 6.16 -2.81 -7.58
C ASP A 92 6.40 -2.76 -9.10
N LEU A 93 5.35 -2.49 -9.88
CA LEU A 93 5.46 -2.34 -11.33
C LEU A 93 6.36 -1.16 -11.72
N TRP A 94 6.26 -0.04 -11.01
CA TRP A 94 7.09 1.13 -11.29
C TRP A 94 8.55 0.88 -10.94
N ASP A 95 8.83 0.36 -9.74
CA ASP A 95 10.18 0.06 -9.28
C ASP A 95 10.85 -0.97 -10.20
N ALA A 96 10.13 -2.04 -10.57
CA ALA A 96 10.63 -3.04 -11.49
C ALA A 96 10.91 -2.47 -12.89
N ALA A 97 10.03 -1.60 -13.41
CA ALA A 97 10.20 -0.95 -14.71
C ALA A 97 11.40 -0.01 -14.73
N GLN A 98 11.66 0.75 -13.64
CA GLN A 98 12.83 1.60 -13.55
C GLN A 98 14.12 0.79 -13.43
N ALA A 99 14.15 -0.21 -12.54
CA ALA A 99 15.35 -1.01 -12.28
C ALA A 99 15.82 -1.80 -13.52
N ASN A 100 14.88 -2.29 -14.34
CA ASN A 100 15.16 -3.17 -15.47
C ASN A 100 14.88 -2.51 -16.83
N LYS A 101 14.80 -1.17 -16.90
CA LYS A 101 14.38 -0.41 -18.08
C LYS A 101 15.05 -0.87 -19.39
N ASN A 102 16.38 -1.00 -19.37
CA ASN A 102 17.17 -1.38 -20.55
C ASN A 102 17.00 -2.85 -20.93
N GLN A 103 16.74 -3.73 -19.96
CA GLN A 103 16.48 -5.14 -20.21
C GLN A 103 15.09 -5.33 -20.82
N TYR A 104 14.07 -4.67 -20.24
CA TYR A 104 12.70 -4.74 -20.72
C TYR A 104 12.51 -4.14 -22.11
N ALA A 105 13.26 -3.09 -22.46
CA ALA A 105 13.25 -2.50 -23.80
C ALA A 105 13.69 -3.46 -24.92
N LYS A 106 14.40 -4.55 -24.60
CA LYS A 106 14.88 -5.54 -25.57
C LYS A 106 13.90 -6.70 -25.78
N LEU A 107 12.87 -6.81 -24.94
CA LEU A 107 11.88 -7.88 -25.03
C LEU A 107 11.01 -7.68 -26.28
N ARG A 108 10.70 -8.79 -26.97
CA ARG A 108 9.91 -8.78 -28.19
C ARG A 108 8.54 -9.40 -27.92
N PRO A 109 7.44 -8.79 -28.38
CA PRO A 109 6.12 -9.37 -28.23
C PRO A 109 6.00 -10.66 -29.06
N ILE A 110 5.25 -11.62 -28.55
CA ILE A 110 4.82 -12.78 -29.34
C ILE A 110 3.67 -12.31 -30.23
N ALA A 111 3.81 -12.47 -31.55
CA ALA A 111 2.73 -12.19 -32.48
C ALA A 111 1.59 -13.21 -32.25
N ALA A 112 0.37 -12.70 -32.10
CA ALA A 112 -0.85 -13.50 -32.01
C ALA A 112 -1.38 -13.84 -33.40
#